data_AF-A0A947RTD9-F1
#
_entry.id   AF-A0A947RTD9-F1
#
_cell.length_a   1.000
_cell.length_b   1.000
_cell.length_c   1.000
_cell.angle_alpha   90.00
_cell.angle_beta   90.00
_cell.angle_gamma   90.00
#
_symmetry.space_group_name_H-M   'P 1'
#
loop_
_entity.id
_entity.type
_entity.pdbx_description
1 polymer ?
#
loop_
_entity_poly.entity_id
_entity_poly.type
_entity_poly.pdbx_seq_one_letter_code
_entity_poly.pdbx_strand_id
1 'polypeptide(L)'
;MRYRPIWSVLLIVSVLFLPACAQQGDSTSNNLLADFYGASTPDETVAAIDDLVDANLNAENLATLLREGMAYSADVPLGWTVYEFEGADGRTRPYHVYVPTNYDPAKSYTLLFDLHGAVSSLAQPAEYL
;
A
#
# COMPACT_ATOMS: atom_id res chain seq x y z
N MET A 1 -64.01 -23.11 23.89
CA MET A 1 -63.89 -21.65 24.01
C MET A 1 -63.24 -21.28 25.33
N ARG A 2 -61.93 -20.96 25.31
CA ARG A 2 -61.29 -19.98 26.21
C ARG A 2 -59.87 -19.76 25.68
N TYR A 3 -59.54 -18.51 25.45
CA TYR A 3 -58.49 -18.03 24.57
C TYR A 3 -57.49 -17.20 25.39
N ARG A 4 -56.21 -17.29 25.00
CA ARG A 4 -55.10 -16.32 25.18
C ARG A 4 -54.29 -16.41 26.49
N PRO A 5 -53.03 -15.88 26.54
CA PRO A 5 -52.11 -15.52 25.44
C PRO A 5 -50.62 -15.87 25.68
N ILE A 6 -49.91 -16.22 24.60
CA ILE A 6 -48.45 -16.20 24.50
C ILE A 6 -48.03 -14.73 24.38
N TRP A 7 -47.44 -14.15 25.43
CA TRP A 7 -46.82 -12.82 25.37
C TRP A 7 -45.32 -12.96 25.15
N SER A 8 -44.93 -12.65 23.92
CA SER A 8 -43.84 -11.71 23.66
C SER A 8 -42.42 -12.17 24.01
N VAL A 9 -41.95 -13.20 23.30
CA VAL A 9 -40.55 -13.25 22.86
C VAL A 9 -40.40 -12.18 21.76
N LEU A 10 -40.18 -10.93 22.14
CA LEU A 10 -39.96 -9.85 21.17
C LEU A 10 -39.01 -8.80 21.76
N LEU A 11 -37.77 -9.23 22.02
CA LEU A 11 -36.69 -8.34 22.46
C LEU A 11 -35.33 -8.82 21.93
N ILE A 12 -35.29 -9.39 20.72
CA ILE A 12 -34.04 -9.81 20.05
C ILE A 12 -34.15 -9.60 18.52
N VAL A 13 -34.59 -8.44 18.03
CA VAL A 13 -34.45 -8.10 16.59
C VAL A 13 -34.39 -6.57 16.39
N SER A 14 -33.38 -5.88 16.92
CA SER A 14 -33.21 -4.44 16.63
C SER A 14 -31.76 -3.93 16.54
N VAL A 15 -30.76 -4.80 16.67
CA VAL A 15 -29.33 -4.37 16.62
C VAL A 15 -28.67 -4.67 15.25
N LEU A 16 -29.42 -5.16 14.26
CA LEU A 16 -28.86 -5.63 12.98
C LEU A 16 -28.93 -4.65 11.80
N PHE A 17 -29.25 -3.37 12.02
CA PHE A 17 -29.16 -2.36 10.96
C PHE A 17 -28.53 -1.08 11.50
N LEU A 18 -27.27 -1.17 11.92
CA LEU A 18 -26.37 -0.04 11.73
C LEU A 18 -26.12 0.02 10.21
N PRO A 19 -26.50 1.11 9.51
CA PRO A 19 -25.88 1.37 8.24
C PRO A 19 -24.41 1.59 8.57
N ALA A 20 -23.56 0.62 8.25
CA ALA A 20 -22.17 0.93 8.04
C ALA A 20 -22.19 2.00 6.94
N CYS A 21 -22.02 3.27 7.31
CA CYS A 21 -21.47 4.25 6.40
C CYS A 21 -20.06 3.75 6.08
N ALA A 22 -19.98 2.80 5.14
CA ALA A 22 -18.79 2.64 4.35
C ALA A 22 -18.68 3.95 3.55
N GLN A 23 -17.94 4.92 4.09
CA GLN A 23 -17.40 5.98 3.25
C GLN A 23 -16.46 5.28 2.28
N GLN A 24 -16.99 4.93 1.12
CA GLN A 24 -16.19 4.58 -0.04
C GLN A 24 -15.25 5.77 -0.26
N GLY A 25 -13.94 5.53 -0.19
CA GLY A 25 -12.95 6.52 -0.56
C GLY A 25 -13.32 7.08 -1.94
N ASP A 26 -13.41 8.41 -2.03
CA ASP A 26 -13.76 9.07 -3.29
C ASP A 26 -12.71 8.69 -4.35
N SER A 27 -13.16 8.43 -5.58
CA SER A 27 -12.28 8.04 -6.68
C SER A 27 -11.20 9.09 -6.94
N THR A 28 -11.51 10.37 -6.67
CA THR A 28 -10.55 11.47 -6.67
C THR A 28 -9.43 11.28 -5.65
N SER A 29 -9.73 10.90 -4.41
CA SER A 29 -8.72 10.69 -3.37
C SER A 29 -7.82 9.48 -3.67
N ASN A 30 -8.38 8.43 -4.26
CA ASN A 30 -7.62 7.27 -4.71
C ASN A 30 -6.64 7.62 -5.84
N ASN A 31 -7.05 8.47 -6.78
CA ASN A 31 -6.18 8.92 -7.86
C ASN A 31 -5.02 9.78 -7.32
N LEU A 32 -5.29 10.71 -6.39
CA LEU A 32 -4.23 11.55 -5.79
C LEU A 32 -3.15 10.71 -5.07
N LEU A 33 -3.56 9.67 -4.36
CA LEU A 33 -2.60 8.74 -3.74
C LEU A 33 -1.85 7.92 -4.79
N ALA A 34 -2.53 7.46 -5.84
CA ALA A 34 -1.88 6.75 -6.94
C ALA A 34 -0.82 7.62 -7.63
N ASP A 35 -1.12 8.90 -7.85
CA ASP A 35 -0.20 9.88 -8.42
C ASP A 35 1.00 10.11 -7.48
N PHE A 36 0.76 10.24 -6.17
CA PHE A 36 1.82 10.34 -5.17
C PHE A 36 2.73 9.11 -5.15
N TYR A 37 2.18 7.91 -5.19
CA TYR A 37 2.97 6.66 -5.22
C TYR A 37 3.65 6.42 -6.58
N GLY A 38 3.12 6.98 -7.67
CA GLY A 38 3.65 6.86 -9.03
C GLY A 38 4.71 7.90 -9.40
N ALA A 39 4.88 8.94 -8.60
CA ALA A 39 5.87 9.99 -8.82
C ALA A 39 7.29 9.38 -8.91
N SER A 40 7.99 9.69 -9.99
CA SER A 40 9.30 9.10 -10.31
C SER A 40 10.46 10.08 -10.14
N THR A 41 10.15 11.36 -9.91
CA THR A 41 11.14 12.42 -9.67
C THR A 41 10.83 13.21 -8.39
N PRO A 42 11.81 13.91 -7.82
CA PRO A 42 11.57 14.80 -6.68
C PRO A 42 10.52 15.88 -6.98
N ASP A 43 10.55 16.46 -8.19
CA ASP A 43 9.60 17.51 -8.57
C ASP A 43 8.17 16.98 -8.71
N GLU A 44 8.00 15.80 -9.32
CA GLU A 44 6.69 15.12 -9.38
C GLU A 44 6.18 14.75 -7.98
N THR A 45 7.07 14.34 -7.09
CA THR A 45 6.72 14.00 -5.70
C THR A 45 6.22 15.24 -4.97
N VAL A 46 6.89 16.38 -5.12
CA VAL A 46 6.47 17.65 -4.52
C VAL A 46 5.11 18.08 -5.07
N ALA A 47 4.91 18.02 -6.39
CA ALA A 47 3.62 18.36 -6.99
C ALA A 47 2.48 17.47 -6.48
N ALA A 48 2.69 16.15 -6.39
CA ALA A 48 1.68 15.23 -5.87
C ALA A 48 1.39 15.45 -4.37
N ILE A 49 2.38 15.88 -3.58
CA ILE A 49 2.17 16.29 -2.18
C ILE A 49 1.31 17.56 -2.13
N ASP A 50 1.60 18.56 -2.96
CA ASP A 50 0.83 19.80 -3.00
C ASP A 50 -0.64 19.51 -3.36
N ASP A 51 -0.88 18.66 -4.37
CA ASP A 51 -2.23 18.24 -4.77
C ASP A 51 -2.98 17.50 -3.63
N LEU A 52 -2.28 16.64 -2.87
CA LEU A 52 -2.86 15.96 -1.70
C LEU A 52 -3.22 16.93 -0.56
N VAL A 53 -2.39 17.96 -0.35
CA VAL A 53 -2.61 18.99 0.67
C VAL A 53 -3.77 19.91 0.25
N ASP A 54 -3.80 20.35 -1.00
CA ASP A 54 -4.83 21.23 -1.55
C ASP A 54 -6.21 20.55 -1.63
N ALA A 55 -6.23 19.23 -1.82
CA ALA A 55 -7.46 18.43 -1.73
C ALA A 55 -8.10 18.47 -0.33
N ASN A 56 -7.38 18.95 0.69
CA ASN A 56 -7.86 19.15 2.07
C ASN A 56 -8.62 17.93 2.60
N LEU A 57 -8.04 16.74 2.37
CA LEU A 57 -8.66 15.48 2.73
C LEU A 57 -8.81 15.40 4.26
N ASN A 58 -9.99 14.96 4.71
CA ASN A 58 -10.18 14.63 6.12
C ASN A 58 -9.16 13.55 6.53
N ALA A 59 -8.46 13.77 7.64
CA ALA A 59 -7.48 12.84 8.20
C ALA A 59 -8.03 11.41 8.40
N GLU A 60 -9.31 11.25 8.75
CA GLU A 60 -9.94 9.92 8.89
C GLU A 60 -10.08 9.20 7.54
N ASN A 61 -10.46 9.93 6.49
CA ASN A 61 -10.55 9.39 5.14
C ASN A 61 -9.15 9.03 4.63
N LEU A 62 -8.18 9.93 4.79
CA LEU A 62 -6.79 9.66 4.39
C LEU A 62 -6.21 8.47 5.16
N ALA A 63 -6.45 8.37 6.46
CA ALA A 63 -6.01 7.24 7.26
C ALA A 63 -6.66 5.91 6.81
N THR A 64 -7.90 5.97 6.31
CA THR A 64 -8.59 4.80 5.75
C THR A 64 -7.92 4.37 4.45
N LEU A 65 -7.69 5.31 3.53
CA LEU A 65 -7.02 5.05 2.26
C LEU A 65 -5.59 4.51 2.44
N LEU A 66 -4.82 5.10 3.36
CA LEU A 66 -3.46 4.62 3.68
C LEU A 66 -3.45 3.21 4.27
N ARG A 67 -4.49 2.82 5.02
CA ARG A 67 -4.63 1.45 5.55
C ARG A 67 -5.07 0.47 4.49
N GLU A 68 -5.94 0.87 3.57
CA GLU A 68 -6.35 0.06 2.43
C GLU A 68 -5.17 -0.20 1.49
N GLY A 69 -4.29 0.78 1.33
CA GLY A 69 -3.07 0.68 0.52
C GLY A 69 -3.37 0.72 -0.97
N MET A 70 -2.35 0.43 -1.79
CA MET A 70 -2.49 0.41 -3.24
C MET A 70 -3.01 -0.93 -3.75
N ALA A 71 -3.73 -0.90 -4.86
CA ALA A 71 -3.96 -2.08 -5.67
C ALA A 71 -2.68 -2.40 -6.45
N TYR A 72 -2.11 -3.59 -6.24
CA TYR A 72 -0.91 -4.03 -6.94
C TYR A 72 -1.25 -4.92 -8.14
N SER A 73 -0.48 -4.78 -9.22
CA SER A 73 -0.64 -5.61 -10.42
C SER A 73 -0.26 -7.06 -10.15
N ALA A 74 -0.98 -8.01 -10.75
CA ALA A 74 -0.55 -9.41 -10.82
C ALA A 74 0.57 -9.64 -11.85
N ASP A 75 0.73 -8.73 -12.80
CA ASP A 75 1.74 -8.77 -13.86
C ASP A 75 3.03 -8.11 -13.36
N VAL A 76 3.81 -8.86 -12.58
CA VAL A 76 5.10 -8.44 -12.04
C VAL A 76 6.15 -9.53 -12.21
N PRO A 77 7.44 -9.19 -12.31
CA PRO A 77 8.51 -10.19 -12.30
C PRO A 77 8.48 -11.03 -11.01
N LEU A 78 8.48 -12.36 -11.17
CA LEU A 78 8.54 -13.30 -10.07
C LEU A 78 9.97 -13.80 -9.85
N GLY A 79 10.29 -14.19 -8.61
CA GLY A 79 11.64 -14.57 -8.21
C GLY A 79 12.55 -13.36 -7.99
N TRP A 80 13.85 -13.56 -8.19
CA TRP A 80 14.84 -12.50 -8.00
C TRP A 80 14.92 -11.59 -9.23
N THR A 81 14.79 -10.29 -8.99
CA THR A 81 15.01 -9.25 -9.99
C THR A 81 16.02 -8.24 -9.47
N VAL A 82 16.90 -7.76 -10.35
CA VAL A 82 17.86 -6.69 -10.06
C VAL A 82 17.29 -5.39 -10.60
N TYR A 83 17.28 -4.37 -9.76
CA TYR A 83 16.92 -3.01 -10.12
C TYR A 83 18.08 -2.08 -9.76
N GLU A 84 18.00 -0.84 -10.23
CA GLU A 84 18.97 0.19 -9.94
C GLU A 84 18.27 1.40 -9.32
N PHE A 85 18.94 2.06 -8.37
CA PHE A 85 18.51 3.37 -7.88
C PHE A 85 19.68 4.35 -7.94
N GLU A 86 19.39 5.61 -8.30
CA GLU A 86 20.34 6.70 -8.16
C GLU A 86 20.26 7.27 -6.76
N GLY A 87 21.38 7.22 -6.02
CA GLY A 87 21.45 7.85 -4.70
C GLY A 87 21.56 9.36 -4.79
N ALA A 88 21.28 10.05 -3.68
CA ALA A 88 21.44 11.52 -3.59
C ALA A 88 22.87 12.01 -3.86
N ASP A 89 23.87 11.12 -3.86
CA ASP A 89 25.25 11.40 -4.26
C ASP A 89 25.51 11.21 -5.76
N GLY A 90 24.46 11.03 -6.56
CA GLY A 90 24.50 10.81 -8.01
C GLY A 90 25.05 9.45 -8.43
N ARG A 91 25.20 8.50 -7.48
CA ARG A 91 25.71 7.16 -7.78
C ARG A 91 24.58 6.17 -7.92
N THR A 92 24.55 5.48 -9.05
CA THR A 92 23.68 4.33 -9.28
C THR A 92 24.15 3.13 -8.46
N ARG A 93 23.23 2.48 -7.74
CA ARG A 93 23.49 1.27 -6.95
C ARG A 93 22.44 0.22 -7.30
N PRO A 94 22.85 -1.04 -7.52
CA PRO A 94 21.90 -2.12 -7.72
C PRO A 94 21.24 -2.50 -6.38
N TYR A 95 20.00 -2.97 -6.45
CA TYR A 95 19.31 -3.64 -5.35
C TYR A 95 18.55 -4.85 -5.89
N HIS A 96 18.36 -5.85 -5.02
CA HIS A 96 17.67 -7.08 -5.36
C HIS A 96 16.28 -7.09 -4.74
N VAL A 97 15.28 -7.52 -5.50
CA VAL A 97 13.93 -7.75 -5.01
C VAL A 97 13.56 -9.20 -5.28
N TYR A 98 13.04 -9.89 -4.26
CA TYR A 98 12.45 -11.20 -4.41
C TYR A 98 10.93 -11.12 -4.29
N VAL A 99 10.25 -11.53 -5.36
CA VAL A 99 8.79 -11.71 -5.35
C VAL A 99 8.50 -13.23 -5.32
N PRO A 100 7.69 -13.74 -4.37
CA PRO A 100 7.38 -15.17 -4.32
C PRO A 100 6.78 -15.69 -5.64
N THR A 101 7.12 -16.92 -6.03
CA THR A 101 6.62 -17.53 -7.28
C THR A 101 5.11 -17.77 -7.29
N ASN A 102 4.48 -17.74 -6.12
CA ASN A 102 3.04 -17.82 -5.92
C ASN A 102 2.45 -16.47 -5.48
N TYR A 103 3.06 -15.37 -5.91
CA TYR A 103 2.58 -14.02 -5.63
C TYR A 103 1.11 -13.87 -6.04
N ASP A 104 0.34 -13.28 -5.14
CA ASP A 104 -1.08 -13.04 -5.27
C ASP A 104 -1.35 -11.62 -4.74
N PRO A 105 -1.74 -10.66 -5.61
CA PRO A 105 -1.92 -9.27 -5.19
C PRO A 105 -3.06 -9.09 -4.18
N ALA A 106 -3.94 -10.08 -3.98
CA ALA A 106 -4.97 -10.06 -2.95
C ALA A 106 -4.45 -10.46 -1.55
N LYS A 107 -3.16 -10.83 -1.42
CA LYS A 107 -2.54 -11.21 -0.14
C LYS A 107 -1.56 -10.13 0.32
N SER A 108 -1.60 -9.85 1.62
CA SER A 108 -0.58 -9.03 2.26
C SER A 108 0.68 -9.86 2.52
N TYR A 109 1.83 -9.33 2.11
CA TYR A 109 3.15 -9.91 2.36
C TYR A 109 3.94 -9.01 3.31
N THR A 110 4.69 -9.61 4.23
CA THR A 110 5.66 -8.87 5.05
C THR A 110 6.84 -8.46 4.18
N LEU A 111 7.17 -7.17 4.17
CA LEU A 111 8.36 -6.67 3.50
C LEU A 111 9.57 -6.76 4.42
N LEU A 112 10.64 -7.43 3.96
CA LEU A 112 11.93 -7.50 4.63
C LEU A 112 12.95 -6.69 3.81
N PHE A 113 13.49 -5.64 4.42
CA PHE A 113 14.65 -4.93 3.88
C PHE A 113 15.92 -5.51 4.50
N ASP A 114 16.70 -6.22 3.68
CA ASP A 114 18.01 -6.71 4.08
C ASP A 114 19.09 -5.72 3.62
N LEU A 115 19.69 -5.05 4.59
CA LEU A 115 20.81 -4.14 4.38
C LEU A 115 22.06 -4.83 4.89
N HIS A 116 22.89 -5.32 3.96
CA HIS A 116 24.18 -5.86 4.33
C HIS A 116 25.04 -4.75 4.96
N GLY A 117 25.81 -5.08 6.00
CA GLY A 117 26.72 -4.14 6.65
C GLY A 117 27.79 -3.58 5.70
N ALA A 118 28.50 -2.55 6.16
CA ALA A 118 29.43 -1.72 5.38
C ALA A 118 30.76 -2.39 4.94
N VAL A 119 30.81 -3.72 4.80
CA VAL A 119 32.07 -4.46 4.53
C VAL A 119 32.05 -5.20 3.19
N SER A 120 31.35 -4.67 2.18
CA SER A 120 31.41 -5.21 0.81
C SER A 120 32.40 -4.47 -0.09
N SER A 121 33.10 -3.43 0.39
CA SER A 121 34.09 -2.69 -0.40
C SER A 121 35.54 -3.07 -0.02
N LEU A 122 35.96 -4.27 -0.37
CA LEU A 122 37.33 -4.42 -0.85
C LEU A 122 37.21 -4.59 -2.36
N ALA A 123 37.62 -3.55 -3.08
CA ALA A 123 37.70 -3.54 -4.53
C ALA A 123 38.36 -4.85 -4.99
N GLN A 124 37.69 -5.60 -5.87
CA GLN A 124 38.37 -6.67 -6.58
C GLN A 124 39.44 -6.02 -7.48
N PRO A 125 40.73 -6.37 -7.35
CA PRO A 125 41.76 -5.83 -8.22
C PRO A 125 41.52 -6.31 -9.66
N ALA A 126 41.63 -5.36 -10.60
CA ALA A 126 41.40 -5.55 -12.03
C ALA A 126 42.55 -6.30 -12.74
N GLU A 127 42.94 -7.48 -12.26
CA GLU A 127 44.05 -8.27 -12.83
C GLU A 127 43.68 -9.72 -13.24
N TYR A 128 42.43 -9.96 -13.61
CA TYR A 128 42.07 -11.20 -14.31
C TYR A 128 41.14 -10.93 -15.50
N LEU A 129 41.68 -10.26 -16.52
CA LEU A 129 41.25 -10.37 -17.92
C LEU A 129 42.48 -10.61 -18.79
#